data_AF-A0A1G1YMV6-F1
#
_entry.id   AF-A0A1G1YMV6-F1
#
_cell.length_a   1.000
_cell.length_b   1.000
_cell.length_c   1.000
_cell.angle_alpha   90.00
_cell.angle_beta   90.00
_cell.angle_gamma   90.00
#
_symmetry.space_group_name_H-M   'P 1'
#
loop_
_entity.id
_entity.type
_entity.pdbx_description
1 polymer ?
#
loop_
_entity_poly.entity_id
_entity_poly.type
_entity_poly.pdbx_seq_one_letter_code
_entity_poly.pdbx_strand_id
1 'polypeptide(L)'
;MPEQKPTQQEKHNLKIEILEQVAALATSGFGLVAALAWNEAIKAFFTTFFPQPGGNLLVLFSYALFITTLVVIITVQLGRAVNLAKKQLSQDKK
;
A
#
# COMPACT_ATOMS: atom_id res chain seq x y z
N MET A 1 20.72 16.75 -43.49
CA MET A 1 20.77 16.38 -42.06
C MET A 1 20.37 14.91 -41.97
N PRO A 2 21.25 13.98 -41.56
CA PRO A 2 20.85 12.58 -41.47
C PRO A 2 19.92 12.36 -40.27
N GLU A 3 18.71 11.84 -40.52
CA GLU A 3 17.82 11.33 -39.47
C GLU A 3 18.49 10.16 -38.75
N GLN A 4 18.93 10.38 -37.51
CA GLN A 4 19.34 9.30 -36.62
C GLN A 4 18.09 8.63 -36.06
N LYS A 5 17.77 7.45 -36.61
CA LYS A 5 16.68 6.61 -36.09
C LYS A 5 17.06 6.08 -34.71
N PRO A 6 16.18 6.12 -33.70
CA PRO A 6 16.51 5.71 -32.35
C PRO A 6 16.99 4.26 -32.32
N THR A 7 18.07 4.01 -31.59
CA THR A 7 18.68 2.68 -31.45
C THR A 7 17.74 1.75 -30.70
N GLN A 8 17.78 0.44 -31.00
CA GLN A 8 16.85 -0.55 -30.40
C GLN A 8 16.94 -0.58 -28.86
N GLN A 9 18.09 -0.21 -28.30
CA GLN A 9 18.31 -0.07 -26.85
C GLN A 9 17.53 1.10 -26.24
N GLU A 10 17.50 2.27 -26.88
CA GLU A 10 16.69 3.42 -26.40
C GLU A 10 15.20 3.10 -26.37
N LYS A 11 14.70 2.38 -27.38
CA LYS A 11 13.28 1.97 -27.43
C LYS A 11 12.92 0.99 -26.31
N HIS A 12 13.85 0.12 -25.92
CA HIS A 12 13.62 -0.82 -24.82
C HIS A 12 13.57 -0.08 -23.48
N ASN A 13 14.50 0.84 -23.25
CA ASN A 13 14.55 1.65 -22.05
C ASN A 13 13.30 2.53 -21.89
N LEU A 14 12.85 3.17 -22.97
CA LEU A 14 11.63 4.00 -22.94
C LEU A 14 10.38 3.19 -22.58
N LYS A 15 10.25 1.95 -23.10
CA LYS A 15 9.13 1.07 -22.76
C LYS A 15 9.12 0.68 -21.28
N ILE A 16 10.30 0.40 -20.72
CA ILE A 16 10.46 0.08 -19.30
C ILE A 16 10.06 1.28 -18.45
N GLU A 17 10.57 2.47 -18.76
CA GLU A 17 10.27 3.70 -18.01
C GLU A 17 8.77 4.04 -18.03
N ILE A 18 8.10 3.87 -19.18
CA ILE A 18 6.64 4.02 -19.28
C ILE A 18 5.92 3.01 -18.40
N LEU A 19 6.33 1.73 -18.41
CA LEU A 19 5.71 0.69 -17.59
C LEU A 19 5.90 0.95 -16.10
N GLU A 20 7.08 1.38 -15.67
CA GLU A 20 7.37 1.77 -14.29
C GLU A 20 6.47 2.93 -13.85
N GLN A 21 6.36 3.97 -14.67
CA GLN A 21 5.52 5.12 -14.37
C GLN A 21 4.04 4.76 -14.30
N VAL A 22 3.55 3.95 -15.25
CA VAL A 22 2.16 3.45 -15.24
C VAL A 22 1.91 2.58 -14.01
N ALA A 23 2.85 1.71 -13.64
CA ALA A 23 2.73 0.88 -12.44
C ALA A 23 2.71 1.75 -11.16
N ALA A 24 3.52 2.80 -11.09
CA ALA A 24 3.54 3.74 -9.97
C ALA A 24 2.20 4.50 -9.85
N LEU A 25 1.68 5.02 -10.97
CA LEU A 25 0.37 5.68 -11.02
C LEU A 25 -0.76 4.73 -10.62
N ALA A 26 -0.78 3.51 -11.17
CA ALA A 26 -1.78 2.50 -10.87
C ALA A 26 -1.74 2.09 -9.39
N THR A 27 -0.54 1.81 -8.85
CA THR A 27 -0.36 1.44 -7.44
C THR A 27 -0.81 2.57 -6.52
N SER A 28 -0.50 3.82 -6.87
CA SER A 28 -0.94 4.99 -6.10
C SER A 28 -2.47 5.16 -6.12
N GLY A 29 -3.08 5.07 -7.31
CA GLY A 29 -4.52 5.16 -7.47
C GLY A 29 -5.27 4.03 -6.74
N PHE A 30 -4.82 2.78 -6.90
CA PHE A 30 -5.39 1.65 -6.18
C PHE A 30 -5.13 1.70 -4.67
N GLY A 31 -3.99 2.23 -4.24
CA GLY A 31 -3.71 2.48 -2.82
C GLY A 31 -4.75 3.40 -2.18
N LEU A 32 -5.15 4.47 -2.88
CA LEU A 32 -6.22 5.36 -2.44
C LEU A 32 -7.58 4.66 -2.37
N VAL A 33 -7.95 3.94 -3.44
CA VAL A 33 -9.21 3.17 -3.48
C VAL A 33 -9.26 2.13 -2.37
N ALA A 34 -8.15 1.41 -2.15
CA ALA A 34 -8.03 0.43 -1.08
C ALA A 34 -8.18 1.08 0.31
N ALA A 35 -7.53 2.21 0.55
CA ALA A 35 -7.66 2.94 1.82
C ALA A 35 -9.12 3.34 2.10
N LEU A 36 -9.83 3.85 1.09
CA LEU A 36 -11.24 4.21 1.20
C LEU A 36 -12.13 2.98 1.44
N ALA A 37 -11.91 1.90 0.71
CA ALA A 37 -12.69 0.66 0.85
C ALA A 37 -12.50 0.01 2.23
N TRP A 38 -11.27 -0.04 2.74
CA TRP A 38 -10.98 -0.58 4.07
C TRP A 38 -11.61 0.27 5.18
N ASN A 39 -11.62 1.60 5.05
CA ASN A 39 -12.31 2.47 5.99
C ASN A 39 -13.81 2.16 6.07
N GLU A 40 -14.49 2.05 4.92
CA GLU A 40 -15.92 1.71 4.90
C GLU A 40 -16.21 0.29 5.39
N ALA A 41 -15.36 -0.69 5.04
CA ALA A 41 -15.51 -2.07 5.50
C ALA A 41 -15.40 -2.19 7.02
N ILE A 42 -14.43 -1.51 7.65
CA ILE A 42 -14.26 -1.54 9.10
C ILE A 42 -15.47 -0.89 9.77
N LYS A 43 -15.95 0.27 9.28
CA LYS A 43 -17.16 0.90 9.84
C LYS A 43 -18.37 -0.03 9.75
N ALA A 44 -18.61 -0.63 8.59
CA ALA A 44 -19.73 -1.55 8.37
C ALA A 44 -19.64 -2.80 9.26
N PHE A 45 -18.44 -3.32 9.49
CA PHE A 45 -18.20 -4.40 10.44
C PHE A 45 -18.65 -3.99 11.85
N PHE A 46 -18.19 -2.84 12.34
CA PHE A 46 -18.57 -2.38 13.68
C PHE A 46 -20.06 -2.06 13.81
N THR A 47 -20.71 -1.46 12.80
CA THR A 47 -22.15 -1.19 12.86
C THR A 47 -22.99 -2.47 12.84
N THR A 48 -22.53 -3.52 12.16
CA THR A 48 -23.22 -4.81 12.11
C THR A 48 -23.13 -5.57 13.44
N PHE A 49 -21.95 -5.59 14.06
CA PHE A 49 -21.74 -6.31 15.33
C PHE A 49 -22.16 -5.50 16.58
N PHE A 50 -22.27 -4.17 16.47
CA PHE A 50 -22.69 -3.28 17.56
C PHE A 50 -23.89 -2.42 17.13
N PRO A 51 -25.12 -2.98 17.10
CA PRO A 51 -26.30 -2.39 16.46
C PRO A 51 -26.91 -1.17 17.18
N GLN A 52 -26.20 -0.51 18.11
CA GLN A 52 -26.67 0.70 18.79
C GLN A 52 -25.72 1.88 18.49
N PRO A 53 -25.85 2.52 17.31
CA PRO A 53 -24.83 3.42 16.76
C PRO A 53 -24.88 4.84 17.33
N GLY A 54 -25.73 5.11 18.33
CA GLY A 54 -26.14 6.47 18.67
C GLY A 54 -25.59 7.09 19.96
N GLY A 55 -24.88 6.34 20.81
CA GLY A 55 -24.45 6.93 22.10
C GLY A 55 -23.57 6.09 23.01
N ASN A 56 -23.08 4.93 22.54
CA ASN A 56 -22.33 4.04 23.40
C ASN A 56 -20.82 4.34 23.25
N LEU A 57 -20.29 5.18 24.14
CA LEU A 57 -18.87 5.54 24.22
C LEU A 57 -17.94 4.31 24.08
N LEU A 58 -18.38 3.17 24.62
CA LEU A 58 -17.71 1.87 24.50
C LEU A 58 -17.49 1.41 23.05
N VAL A 59 -18.43 1.66 22.13
CA VAL A 59 -18.30 1.29 20.71
C VAL A 59 -17.21 2.13 20.05
N LEU A 60 -17.19 3.45 20.30
CA LEU A 60 -16.14 4.35 19.77
C LEU A 60 -14.75 3.97 20.30
N PHE A 61 -14.63 3.66 21.59
CA PHE A 61 -13.37 3.19 22.18
C PHE A 61 -12.95 1.82 21.62
N SER A 62 -13.89 0.89 21.40
CA SER A 62 -13.58 -0.41 20.80
C SER A 62 -13.07 -0.27 19.36
N TYR A 63 -13.70 0.60 18.56
CA TYR A 63 -13.27 0.92 17.22
C TYR A 63 -11.84 1.49 17.21
N ALA A 64 -11.58 2.49 18.06
CA ALA A 64 -10.27 3.12 18.18
C ALA A 64 -9.18 2.11 18.60
N LEU A 65 -9.45 1.30 19.62
CA LEU A 65 -8.48 0.30 20.09
C LEU A 65 -8.19 -0.77 19.03
N PHE A 66 -9.23 -1.22 18.32
CA PHE A 66 -9.09 -2.20 17.26
C PHE A 66 -8.25 -1.68 16.10
N ILE A 67 -8.56 -0.48 15.59
CA ILE A 67 -7.81 0.09 14.46
C ILE A 67 -6.36 0.36 14.84
N THR A 68 -6.09 0.88 16.05
CA THR A 68 -4.72 1.09 16.53
C THR A 68 -3.95 -0.22 16.61
N THR A 69 -4.58 -1.27 17.13
CA THR A 69 -3.95 -2.59 17.23
C THR A 69 -3.60 -3.14 15.84
N LEU A 70 -4.54 -3.05 14.88
CA LEU A 70 -4.29 -3.44 13.49
C LEU A 70 -3.14 -2.67 12.85
N VAL A 71 -3.12 -1.35 13.01
CA VAL A 71 -2.07 -0.47 12.45
C VAL A 71 -0.70 -0.85 13.02
N VAL A 72 -0.59 -1.09 14.33
CA VAL A 72 0.66 -1.50 14.97
C VAL A 72 1.15 -2.85 14.42
N ILE A 73 0.26 -3.84 14.32
CA ILE A 73 0.60 -5.16 13.78
C ILE A 73 1.12 -5.04 12.34
N ILE A 74 0.39 -4.33 11.47
CA ILE A 74 0.77 -4.13 10.07
C ILE A 74 2.14 -3.42 10.01
N THR A 75 2.33 -2.34 10.78
CA THR A 75 3.58 -1.58 10.79
C THR A 75 4.78 -2.42 11.22
N VAL A 76 4.64 -3.24 12.26
CA VAL A 76 5.70 -4.14 12.73
C VAL A 76 6.04 -5.19 11.67
N GLN A 77 5.03 -5.81 11.06
CA GLN A 77 5.23 -6.84 10.03
C GLN A 77 5.91 -6.27 8.78
N LEU A 78 5.48 -5.08 8.31
CA LEU A 78 6.17 -4.37 7.22
C LEU A 78 7.60 -4.03 7.59
N GLY A 79 7.85 -3.52 8.81
CA GLY A 79 9.21 -3.23 9.28
C GLY A 79 10.12 -4.46 9.25
N ARG A 80 9.61 -5.63 9.67
CA ARG A 80 10.35 -6.90 9.61
C ARG A 80 10.62 -7.34 8.17
N ALA A 81 9.64 -7.24 7.28
CA ALA A 81 9.81 -7.61 5.87
C ALA A 81 10.86 -6.74 5.16
N VAL A 82 10.83 -5.42 5.40
CA VAL A 82 11.83 -4.49 4.86
C VAL A 82 13.23 -4.80 5.38
N ASN A 83 13.37 -5.08 6.68
CA ASN A 83 14.67 -5.45 7.26
C ASN A 83 15.22 -6.75 6.70
N LEU A 84 14.36 -7.75 6.44
CA LEU A 84 14.78 -8.99 5.81
C LEU A 84 15.27 -8.77 4.38
N ALA A 85 14.53 -8.01 3.57
CA ALA A 85 14.92 -7.67 2.21
C ALA A 85 16.27 -6.91 2.16
N LYS A 86 16.47 -5.95 3.07
CA LYS A 86 17.74 -5.22 3.21
C LYS A 86 18.91 -6.14 3.58
N LYS A 87 18.69 -7.13 4.46
CA LYS A 87 19.72 -8.10 4.85
C LYS A 87 20.18 -8.96 3.68
N GLN A 88 19.25 -9.43 2.85
CA GLN A 88 19.56 -10.26 1.67
C GLN A 88 20.40 -9.49 0.63
N LEU A 89 20.02 -8.25 0.32
CA LEU A 89 20.79 -7.38 -0.58
C LEU A 89 22.20 -7.04 -0.08
N SER A 90 22.40 -7.04 1.25
CA SER A 90 23.70 -6.73 1.86
C SER A 90 24.63 -7.96 1.94
N GLN A 91 24.07 -9.17 1.91
CA GLN A 91 24.86 -10.41 1.89
C GLN A 91 25.36 -10.76 0.50
N ASP A 92 24.62 -10.41 -0.55
CA ASP A 92 24.99 -10.65 -1.96
C ASP A 92 26.14 -9.76 -2.46
N LYS A 93 26.46 -8.69 -1.72
CA LYS A 93 27.56 -7.75 -2.00
C LYS A 93 28.89 -8.09 -1.29
N LYS A 94 28.97 -9.16 -0.50
CA LYS A 94 30.18 -9.60 0.22
C LYS A 94 30.68 -10.93 -0.33
#